data_AF-A0A1F2RDI1-F1
#
_entry.id   AF-A0A1F2RDI1-F1
#
_cell.length_a   1.000
_cell.length_b   1.000
_cell.length_c   1.000
_cell.angle_alpha   90.00
_cell.angle_beta   90.00
_cell.angle_gamma   90.00
#
_symmetry.space_group_name_H-M   'P 1'
#
loop_
_entity.id
_entity.type
_entity.pdbx_description
1 polymer ?
#
loop_
_entity_poly.entity_id
_entity_poly.type
_entity_poly.pdbx_seq_one_letter_code
_entity_poly.pdbx_strand_id
1 'polypeptide(L)'
;MIVFRHADPRLPFLWEDARQPPGRWHGGGEGPAHYFSDTPDGAWAELLRHEEIRDPDDLATLRRAIWAVEIPDQEPAATPDLEPDIALGGPATYGRCREAARALRARGVTRLEAPAAALVAGGAHGHRVDAGLRTGSPRNARTIVLYGRRPSLVGWRAVHEGRPSDELLPRVRHFD
;
A
#
# COMPACT_ATOMS: atom_id res chain seq x y z
N MET A 1 -0.14 14.63 5.03
CA MET A 1 -1.19 13.60 4.93
C MET A 1 -0.81 12.38 5.74
N ILE A 2 -1.79 11.68 6.34
CA ILE A 2 -1.55 10.40 7.03
C ILE A 2 -1.78 9.24 6.06
N VAL A 3 -0.81 8.33 5.98
CA VAL A 3 -0.87 7.08 5.20
C VAL A 3 -0.57 5.89 6.10
N PHE A 4 -0.83 4.68 5.60
CA PHE A 4 -0.74 3.46 6.38
C PHE A 4 0.15 2.43 5.68
N ARG A 5 0.91 1.68 6.46
CA ARG A 5 1.59 0.48 5.96
C ARG A 5 1.70 -0.59 7.03
N HIS A 6 1.76 -1.84 6.58
CA HIS A 6 2.08 -2.95 7.47
C HIS A 6 3.58 -3.26 7.45
N ALA A 7 4.06 -3.88 8.53
CA ALA A 7 5.39 -4.44 8.64
C ALA A 7 5.38 -5.65 9.59
N ASP A 8 6.44 -6.46 9.55
CA ASP A 8 6.72 -7.39 10.66
C ASP A 8 6.84 -6.57 11.97
N PRO A 9 6.19 -6.98 13.07
CA PRO A 9 6.20 -6.24 14.33
C PRO A 9 7.59 -5.97 14.92
N ARG A 10 8.61 -6.75 14.52
CA ARG A 10 9.99 -6.67 15.00
C ARG A 10 10.86 -5.73 14.16
N LEU A 11 10.37 -5.29 13.01
CA LEU A 11 11.12 -4.49 12.04
C LEU A 11 10.65 -3.01 12.06
N PRO A 12 11.55 -2.07 11.71
CA PRO A 12 11.14 -0.69 11.49
C PRO A 12 10.17 -0.59 10.32
N PHE A 13 9.33 0.46 10.32
CA PHE A 13 8.35 0.68 9.25
C PHE A 13 8.98 1.20 7.95
N LEU A 14 10.26 1.57 7.93
CA LEU A 14 10.99 2.02 6.75
C LEU A 14 12.21 1.14 6.51
N TRP A 15 12.54 1.00 5.23
CA TRP A 15 13.81 0.40 4.79
C TRP A 15 14.92 1.46 4.83
N GLU A 16 16.13 1.06 5.24
CA GLU A 16 17.28 1.97 5.21
C GLU A 16 18.17 1.79 3.98
N ASP A 17 18.00 0.67 3.26
CA ASP A 17 18.82 0.27 2.11
C ASP A 17 17.99 -0.41 1.01
N ALA A 18 18.67 -0.85 -0.04
CA ALA A 18 18.07 -1.41 -1.24
C ALA A 18 17.83 -2.94 -1.18
N ARG A 19 17.98 -3.59 -0.02
CA ARG A 19 17.83 -5.06 0.11
C ARG A 19 16.38 -5.54 0.11
N GLN A 20 15.42 -4.62 0.11
CA GLN A 20 14.00 -4.98 0.00
C GLN A 20 13.72 -5.75 -1.30
N PRO A 21 12.85 -6.78 -1.27
CA PRO A 21 12.42 -7.48 -2.47
C PRO A 21 11.72 -6.54 -3.47
N PRO A 22 11.87 -6.77 -4.78
CA PRO A 22 11.25 -5.93 -5.80
C PRO A 22 9.73 -5.99 -5.76
N GLY A 23 9.09 -4.83 -5.90
CA GLY A 23 7.62 -4.68 -5.89
C GLY A 23 7.06 -4.27 -7.24
N ARG A 24 5.81 -3.81 -7.28
CA ARG A 24 5.17 -3.30 -8.51
C ARG A 24 5.88 -2.06 -9.08
N TRP A 25 6.32 -1.17 -8.20
CA TRP A 25 6.86 0.17 -8.52
C TRP A 25 8.37 0.33 -8.31
N HIS A 26 9.10 -0.76 -8.08
CA HIS A 26 10.57 -0.77 -8.04
C HIS A 26 11.14 -2.16 -8.38
N GLY A 27 12.31 -2.19 -9.02
CA GLY A 27 13.09 -3.39 -9.29
C GLY A 27 14.09 -3.74 -8.18
N GLY A 28 14.80 -4.86 -8.34
CA GLY A 28 15.78 -5.33 -7.35
C GLY A 28 16.96 -4.37 -7.29
N GLY A 29 17.38 -4.01 -6.07
CA GLY A 29 18.47 -3.05 -5.86
C GLY A 29 18.11 -1.58 -6.15
N GLU A 30 16.87 -1.28 -6.54
CA GLU A 30 16.41 0.09 -6.81
C GLU A 30 15.88 0.82 -5.56
N GLY A 31 15.95 0.16 -4.40
CA GLY A 31 15.45 0.69 -3.13
C GLY A 31 16.39 1.66 -2.41
N PRO A 32 16.00 2.16 -1.23
CA PRO A 32 14.74 1.85 -0.56
C PRO A 32 13.52 2.47 -1.27
N ALA A 33 12.41 1.73 -1.28
CA ALA A 33 11.10 2.17 -1.77
C ALA A 33 10.02 1.80 -0.75
N HIS A 34 9.27 2.78 -0.28
CA HIS A 34 8.33 2.64 0.82
C HIS A 34 6.91 2.68 0.31
N TYR A 35 6.19 1.57 0.45
CA TYR A 35 4.81 1.42 0.01
C TYR A 35 3.88 1.76 1.16
N PHE A 36 2.92 2.63 0.86
CA PHE A 36 1.85 3.01 1.77
C PHE A 36 0.51 2.96 1.04
N SER A 37 -0.54 2.84 1.83
CA SER A 37 -1.93 2.95 1.40
C SER A 37 -2.58 4.16 2.07
N ASP A 38 -3.51 4.81 1.39
CA ASP A 38 -4.26 5.95 1.94
C ASP A 38 -5.38 5.54 2.91
N THR A 39 -5.41 4.26 3.31
CA THR A 39 -6.35 3.70 4.30
C THR A 39 -5.70 2.51 5.02
N PRO A 40 -6.07 2.20 6.28
CA PRO A 40 -5.65 0.97 6.96
C PRO A 40 -6.09 -0.29 6.22
N ASP A 41 -7.34 -0.34 5.73
CA ASP A 41 -7.87 -1.44 4.92
C ASP A 41 -7.05 -1.63 3.64
N GLY A 42 -6.61 -0.55 3.01
CA GLY A 42 -5.74 -0.61 1.85
C GLY A 42 -4.38 -1.20 2.19
N ALA A 43 -3.82 -0.94 3.38
CA ALA A 43 -2.55 -1.53 3.79
C ALA A 43 -2.72 -3.04 4.07
N TRP A 44 -3.83 -3.44 4.67
CA TRP A 44 -4.16 -4.85 4.86
C TRP A 44 -4.45 -5.58 3.55
N ALA A 45 -5.19 -4.97 2.63
CA ALA A 45 -5.52 -5.57 1.35
C ALA A 45 -4.27 -5.90 0.52
N GLU A 46 -3.25 -5.03 0.54
CA GLU A 46 -1.97 -5.30 -0.12
C GLU A 46 -1.27 -6.55 0.46
N LEU A 47 -1.30 -6.74 1.79
CA LEU A 47 -0.82 -7.98 2.42
C LEU A 47 -1.64 -9.19 1.96
N LEU A 48 -2.97 -9.13 2.05
CA LEU A 48 -3.85 -10.25 1.72
C LEU A 48 -3.72 -10.67 0.26
N ARG A 49 -3.61 -9.70 -0.65
CA ARG A 49 -3.32 -9.97 -2.06
C ARG A 49 -1.94 -10.59 -2.23
N HIS A 50 -0.91 -10.05 -1.58
CA HIS A 50 0.45 -10.54 -1.78
C HIS A 50 0.64 -11.98 -1.30
N GLU A 51 0.02 -12.33 -0.18
CA GLU A 51 0.08 -13.66 0.43
C GLU A 51 -1.02 -14.60 -0.10
N GLU A 52 -1.87 -14.14 -1.05
CA GLU A 52 -3.02 -14.87 -1.60
C GLU A 52 -3.98 -15.43 -0.53
N ILE A 53 -4.16 -14.71 0.58
CA ILE A 53 -5.02 -15.12 1.69
C ILE A 53 -6.48 -14.82 1.35
N ARG A 54 -7.27 -15.89 1.21
CA ARG A 54 -8.70 -15.84 0.87
C ARG A 54 -9.60 -16.41 1.97
N ASP A 55 -9.05 -17.23 2.86
CA ASP A 55 -9.77 -17.91 3.93
C ASP A 55 -9.78 -17.07 5.22
N PRO A 56 -10.95 -16.83 5.85
CA PRO A 56 -11.02 -16.22 7.18
C PRO A 56 -10.16 -16.91 8.25
N ASP A 57 -9.96 -18.22 8.18
CA ASP A 57 -9.16 -18.97 9.17
C ASP A 57 -7.67 -18.62 9.08
N ASP A 58 -7.16 -18.35 7.88
CA ASP A 58 -5.78 -17.90 7.67
C ASP A 58 -5.52 -16.54 8.32
N LEU A 59 -6.53 -15.66 8.39
CA LEU A 59 -6.41 -14.36 9.06
C LEU A 59 -6.06 -14.50 10.54
N ALA A 60 -6.49 -15.58 11.19
CA ALA A 60 -6.20 -15.82 12.61
C ALA A 60 -4.71 -16.05 12.86
N THR A 61 -3.93 -16.42 11.84
CA THR A 61 -2.49 -16.66 11.91
C THR A 61 -1.67 -15.38 11.74
N LEU A 62 -2.25 -14.33 11.17
CA LEU A 62 -1.54 -13.09 10.85
C LEU A 62 -1.18 -12.29 12.11
N ARG A 63 0.07 -11.84 12.18
CA ARG A 63 0.57 -10.89 13.18
C ARG A 63 1.40 -9.83 12.48
N ARG A 64 0.80 -8.67 12.20
CA ARG A 64 1.52 -7.53 11.61
C ARG A 64 1.30 -6.26 12.43
N ALA A 65 2.30 -5.39 12.41
CA ALA A 65 2.15 -4.03 12.87
C ALA A 65 1.54 -3.18 11.77
N ILE A 66 0.64 -2.24 12.12
CA ILE A 66 0.19 -1.16 11.24
C ILE A 66 0.78 0.14 11.77
N TRP A 67 1.38 0.90 10.87
CA TRP A 67 1.93 2.21 11.14
C TRP A 67 1.11 3.26 10.41
N ALA A 68 0.68 4.29 11.14
CA ALA A 68 0.22 5.55 10.57
C ALA A 68 1.45 6.45 10.40
N VAL A 69 1.68 6.95 9.19
CA VAL A 69 2.89 7.71 8.84
C VAL A 69 2.48 9.03 8.25
N GLU A 70 3.08 10.11 8.74
CA GLU A 70 2.87 11.44 8.19
C GLU A 70 3.82 11.67 7.01
N ILE A 71 3.25 11.99 5.85
CA ILE A 71 3.98 12.47 4.67
C ILE A 71 3.70 13.97 4.53
N PRO A 72 4.73 14.82 4.34
CA PRO A 72 4.54 16.25 4.12
C PRO A 72 3.63 16.52 2.91
N ASP A 73 2.61 17.36 3.09
CA ASP A 73 1.65 17.66 2.00
C ASP A 73 2.29 18.34 0.80
N GLN A 74 3.42 19.03 1.02
CA GLN A 74 4.13 19.75 -0.04
C GLN A 74 5.03 18.87 -0.89
N GLU A 75 5.25 17.59 -0.55
CA GLU A 75 6.04 16.69 -1.41
C GLU A 75 5.22 16.35 -2.68
N PRO A 76 5.67 16.80 -3.88
CA PRO A 76 4.91 16.60 -5.10
C PRO A 76 4.78 15.12 -5.43
N ALA A 77 3.55 14.67 -5.66
CA ALA A 77 3.28 13.34 -6.19
C ALA A 77 3.29 13.36 -7.72
N ALA A 78 3.83 12.32 -8.34
CA ALA A 78 3.64 12.07 -9.75
C ALA A 78 2.88 10.77 -9.97
N THR A 79 1.94 10.79 -10.92
CA THR A 79 1.19 9.62 -11.36
C THR A 79 1.87 9.00 -12.57
N PRO A 80 2.12 7.68 -12.59
CA PRO A 80 2.64 7.02 -13.78
C PRO A 80 1.59 7.05 -14.89
N ASP A 81 2.02 7.39 -16.10
CA ASP A 81 1.19 7.34 -17.30
C ASP A 81 1.12 5.89 -17.79
N LEU A 82 0.10 5.17 -17.32
CA LEU A 82 -0.11 3.75 -17.58
C LEU A 82 -1.60 3.47 -17.73
N GLU A 83 -1.92 2.55 -18.63
CA GLU A 83 -3.27 2.03 -18.77
C GLU A 83 -3.73 1.33 -17.47
N PRO A 84 -5.03 1.38 -17.12
CA PRO A 84 -5.55 0.80 -15.87
C PRO A 84 -5.28 -0.70 -15.71
N ASP A 85 -5.31 -1.46 -16.79
CA ASP A 85 -5.03 -2.91 -16.82
C ASP A 85 -3.58 -3.22 -16.44
N ILE A 86 -2.64 -2.35 -16.81
CA ILE A 86 -1.23 -2.42 -16.41
C ILE A 86 -1.08 -2.01 -14.94
N ALA A 87 -1.65 -0.87 -14.55
CA ALA A 87 -1.48 -0.33 -13.19
C ALA A 87 -2.09 -1.25 -12.12
N LEU A 88 -3.25 -1.86 -12.40
CA LEU A 88 -3.99 -2.72 -11.48
C LEU A 88 -3.72 -4.23 -11.66
N GLY A 89 -3.00 -4.61 -12.72
CA GLY A 89 -2.80 -6.00 -13.13
C GLY A 89 -1.95 -6.85 -12.19
N GLY A 90 -1.78 -8.13 -12.53
CA GLY A 90 -0.95 -9.09 -11.78
C GLY A 90 0.57 -8.93 -12.02
N PRO A 91 1.39 -9.87 -11.51
CA PRO A 91 2.86 -9.80 -11.59
C PRO A 91 3.40 -9.68 -13.03
N ALA A 92 2.65 -10.21 -14.02
CA ALA A 92 2.97 -10.07 -15.44
C ALA A 92 3.11 -8.61 -15.91
N THR A 93 2.45 -7.66 -15.25
CA THR A 93 2.48 -6.23 -15.59
C THR A 93 3.58 -5.45 -14.86
N TYR A 94 4.28 -6.07 -13.89
CA TYR A 94 5.22 -5.34 -13.02
C TYR A 94 6.41 -4.78 -13.78
N GLY A 95 6.84 -5.42 -14.87
CA GLY A 95 7.92 -4.90 -15.73
C GLY A 95 7.62 -3.48 -16.21
N ARG A 96 6.43 -3.28 -16.80
CA ARG A 96 5.96 -1.99 -17.31
C ARG A 96 5.75 -0.96 -16.17
N CYS A 97 5.21 -1.39 -15.03
CA CYS A 97 5.07 -0.53 -13.85
C CYS A 97 6.43 -0.02 -13.34
N ARG A 98 7.45 -0.89 -13.30
CA ARG A 98 8.81 -0.54 -12.89
C ARG A 98 9.48 0.40 -13.88
N GLU A 99 9.28 0.20 -15.18
CA GLU A 99 9.79 1.09 -16.22
C GLU A 99 9.22 2.51 -16.09
N ALA A 100 7.90 2.63 -15.94
CA ALA A 100 7.25 3.93 -15.71
C ALA A 100 7.77 4.60 -14.42
N ALA A 101 7.92 3.83 -13.33
CA ALA A 101 8.49 4.33 -12.09
C ALA A 101 9.96 4.78 -12.23
N ARG A 102 10.79 4.06 -12.99
CA ARG A 102 12.18 4.48 -13.29
C ARG A 102 12.21 5.78 -14.08
N ALA A 103 11.35 5.91 -15.10
CA ALA A 103 11.27 7.13 -15.90
C ALA A 103 10.89 8.34 -15.03
N LEU A 104 9.97 8.16 -14.07
CA LEU A 104 9.63 9.19 -13.10
C LEU A 104 10.83 9.56 -12.21
N ARG A 105 11.50 8.56 -11.62
CA ARG A 105 12.67 8.80 -10.75
C ARG A 105 13.84 9.45 -11.48
N ALA A 106 14.05 9.13 -12.76
CA ALA A 106 15.07 9.77 -13.59
C ALA A 106 14.83 11.28 -13.76
N ARG A 107 13.59 11.75 -13.57
CA ARG A 107 13.21 13.17 -13.54
C ARG A 107 13.23 13.79 -12.14
N GLY A 108 13.75 13.07 -11.14
CA GLY A 108 13.81 13.53 -9.76
C GLY A 108 12.53 13.32 -8.95
N VAL A 109 11.55 12.55 -9.44
CA VAL A 109 10.35 12.23 -8.66
C VAL A 109 10.72 11.35 -7.46
N THR A 110 10.37 11.81 -6.27
CA THR A 110 10.60 11.10 -5.00
C THR A 110 9.34 10.45 -4.45
N ARG A 111 8.15 10.89 -4.89
CA ARG A 111 6.83 10.36 -4.51
C ARG A 111 6.01 10.00 -5.74
N LEU A 112 5.64 8.73 -5.83
CA LEU A 112 4.70 8.20 -6.82
C LEU A 112 3.35 7.94 -6.16
N GLU A 113 2.28 8.29 -6.85
CA GLU A 113 0.91 7.97 -6.45
C GLU A 113 0.21 7.20 -7.58
N ALA A 114 -0.41 6.07 -7.25
CA ALA A 114 -1.07 5.22 -8.23
C ALA A 114 -2.35 4.60 -7.64
N PRO A 115 -3.28 4.11 -8.48
CA PRO A 115 -4.40 3.30 -8.01
C PRO A 115 -3.90 2.09 -7.20
N ALA A 116 -4.55 1.79 -6.07
CA ALA A 116 -4.23 0.57 -5.34
C ALA A 116 -4.78 -0.65 -6.07
N ALA A 117 -3.90 -1.57 -6.41
CA ALA A 117 -4.29 -2.79 -7.11
C ALA A 117 -5.06 -3.75 -6.20
N ALA A 118 -4.77 -3.74 -4.89
CA ALA A 118 -5.28 -4.74 -3.97
C ALA A 118 -6.76 -4.63 -3.62
N LEU A 119 -7.43 -3.50 -3.87
CA LEU A 119 -8.86 -3.35 -3.61
C LEU A 119 -9.68 -3.30 -4.89
N VAL A 120 -10.90 -3.81 -4.83
CA VAL A 120 -11.93 -3.58 -5.86
C VAL A 120 -12.27 -2.09 -5.96
N ALA A 121 -12.81 -1.66 -7.10
CA ALA A 121 -13.27 -0.29 -7.29
C ALA A 121 -14.33 0.06 -6.23
N GLY A 122 -14.18 1.21 -5.57
CA GLY A 122 -15.03 1.62 -4.44
C GLY A 122 -14.82 0.83 -3.14
N GLY A 123 -13.91 -0.15 -3.11
CA GLY A 123 -13.68 -1.05 -1.97
C GLY A 123 -12.96 -0.41 -0.78
N ALA A 124 -12.35 0.77 -0.96
CA ALA A 124 -11.93 1.58 0.17
C ALA A 124 -13.12 2.39 0.66
N HIS A 125 -13.66 2.06 1.81
CA HIS A 125 -14.65 2.88 2.50
C HIS A 125 -14.34 2.88 4.00
N GLY A 126 -14.72 3.95 4.67
CA GLY A 126 -14.67 4.03 6.13
C GLY A 126 -16.04 3.72 6.72
N HIS A 127 -16.23 4.18 7.95
CA HIS A 127 -17.53 4.18 8.61
C HIS A 127 -17.88 5.59 9.06
N ARG A 128 -19.19 5.85 9.20
CA ARG A 128 -19.75 7.04 9.84
C ARG A 128 -20.69 6.62 10.96
N VAL A 129 -20.91 7.50 11.93
CA VAL A 129 -21.85 7.26 13.02
C VAL A 129 -23.10 8.09 12.77
N ASP A 130 -24.23 7.41 12.60
CA ASP A 130 -25.56 8.00 12.39
C ASP A 130 -26.61 6.96 12.76
N ALA A 131 -27.16 7.10 13.97
CA ALA A 131 -28.00 6.09 14.62
C ALA A 131 -27.35 4.68 14.58
N GLY A 132 -26.07 4.61 14.94
CA GLY A 132 -25.23 3.41 14.85
C GLY A 132 -24.10 3.54 13.83
N LEU A 133 -23.28 2.49 13.73
CA LEU A 133 -22.18 2.43 12.76
C LEU A 133 -22.75 2.14 11.36
N ARG A 134 -22.41 2.99 10.39
CA ARG A 134 -22.84 2.86 9.00
C ARG A 134 -21.63 2.88 8.08
N THR A 135 -21.69 2.15 6.97
CA THR A 135 -20.68 2.25 5.92
C THR A 135 -20.63 3.67 5.37
N GLY A 136 -19.42 4.21 5.24
CA GLY A 136 -19.18 5.50 4.61
C GLY A 136 -19.26 5.41 3.09
N SER A 137 -19.11 6.55 2.41
CA SER A 137 -19.11 6.58 0.95
C SER A 137 -17.96 5.74 0.36
N PRO A 138 -18.19 5.00 -0.73
CA PRO A 138 -17.14 4.27 -1.42
C PRO A 138 -16.11 5.22 -2.03
N ARG A 139 -14.84 4.82 -2.02
CA ARG A 139 -13.75 5.50 -2.71
C ARG A 139 -12.78 4.49 -3.32
N ASN A 140 -12.04 4.93 -4.34
CA ASN A 140 -10.94 4.15 -4.87
C ASN A 140 -9.70 4.36 -3.98
N ALA A 141 -9.08 3.27 -3.58
CA ALA A 141 -7.85 3.29 -2.79
C ALA A 141 -6.65 3.73 -3.63
N ARG A 142 -5.66 4.31 -2.96
CA ARG A 142 -4.41 4.75 -3.57
C ARG A 142 -3.22 4.12 -2.89
N THR A 143 -2.23 3.75 -3.70
CA THR A 143 -0.89 3.39 -3.25
C THR A 143 0.03 4.60 -3.41
N ILE A 144 0.75 4.93 -2.34
CA ILE A 144 1.78 5.96 -2.32
C ILE A 144 3.13 5.26 -2.20
N VAL A 145 4.07 5.58 -3.06
CA VAL A 145 5.45 5.06 -3.00
C VAL A 145 6.42 6.21 -2.80
N LEU A 146 7.20 6.15 -1.72
CA LEU A 146 8.30 7.08 -1.48
C LEU A 146 9.63 6.40 -1.78
N TYR A 147 10.46 7.04 -2.59
CA TYR A 147 11.80 6.55 -2.93
C TYR A 147 12.87 7.21 -2.08
N GLY A 148 13.98 6.48 -1.88
CA GLY A 148 15.14 6.95 -1.13
C GLY A 148 14.97 6.88 0.38
N ARG A 149 16.05 7.12 1.12
CA ARG A 149 16.02 7.14 2.59
C ARG A 149 15.13 8.27 3.10
N ARG A 150 14.34 7.98 4.15
CA ARG A 150 13.35 8.91 4.71
C ARG A 150 13.50 9.11 6.23
N PRO A 151 14.67 9.57 6.71
CA PRO A 151 14.94 9.68 8.16
C PRO A 151 14.07 10.72 8.87
N SER A 152 13.45 11.65 8.13
CA SER A 152 12.59 12.69 8.68
C SER A 152 11.12 12.27 8.83
N LEU A 153 10.69 11.13 8.28
CA LEU A 153 9.30 10.71 8.40
C LEU A 153 9.02 10.19 9.80
N VAL A 154 7.89 10.62 10.35
CA VAL A 154 7.40 10.17 11.65
C VAL A 154 6.28 9.17 11.43
N GLY A 155 6.41 8.01 12.09
CA GLY A 155 5.41 6.96 12.10
C GLY A 155 4.97 6.63 13.52
N TRP A 156 3.67 6.45 13.71
CA TRP A 156 3.07 5.98 14.95
C TRP A 156 2.54 4.57 14.74
N ARG A 157 2.95 3.64 15.60
CA ARG A 157 2.44 2.27 15.57
C ARG A 157 0.99 2.27 16.06
N ALA A 158 0.06 2.16 15.14
CA ALA A 158 -1.37 2.09 15.43
C ALA A 158 -1.78 0.69 15.92
N VAL A 159 -1.09 -0.36 15.44
CA VAL A 159 -1.29 -1.76 15.81
C VAL A 159 0.07 -2.44 15.91
N HIS A 160 0.30 -3.26 16.94
CA HIS A 160 1.57 -4.00 17.09
C HIS A 160 1.52 -5.41 16.50
N GLU A 161 0.53 -6.22 16.88
CA GLU A 161 0.39 -7.62 16.46
C GLU A 161 -1.07 -7.90 16.07
N GLY A 162 -1.55 -7.18 15.06
CA GLY A 162 -2.94 -7.27 14.60
C GLY A 162 -3.13 -8.15 13.38
N ARG A 163 -4.41 -8.29 13.04
CA ARG A 163 -4.93 -8.92 11.82
C ARG A 163 -6.06 -8.06 11.24
N PRO A 164 -6.34 -8.12 9.93
CA PRO A 164 -7.51 -7.46 9.36
C PRO A 164 -8.81 -8.16 9.78
N SER A 165 -9.92 -7.45 9.64
CA SER A 165 -11.26 -8.07 9.68
C SER A 165 -11.50 -8.91 8.43
N ASP A 166 -12.22 -10.01 8.60
CA ASP A 166 -12.78 -10.86 7.55
C ASP A 166 -13.69 -10.10 6.57
N GLU A 167 -14.36 -9.03 7.00
CA GLU A 167 -15.14 -8.12 6.15
C GLU A 167 -14.30 -7.47 5.03
N LEU A 168 -12.97 -7.50 5.12
CA LEU A 168 -12.09 -7.03 4.06
C LEU A 168 -11.95 -8.03 2.91
N LEU A 169 -12.03 -9.34 3.16
CA LEU A 169 -11.73 -10.38 2.17
C LEU A 169 -12.53 -10.22 0.85
N PRO A 170 -13.85 -9.95 0.86
CA PRO A 170 -14.62 -9.80 -0.39
C PRO A 170 -14.21 -8.57 -1.22
N ARG A 171 -13.44 -7.64 -0.64
CA ARG A 171 -13.00 -6.40 -1.29
C ARG A 171 -11.58 -6.51 -1.85
N VAL A 172 -10.86 -7.59 -1.57
CA VAL A 172 -9.48 -7.81 -2.05
C VAL A 172 -9.50 -8.37 -3.47
N ARG A 173 -8.68 -7.79 -4.34
CA ARG A 173 -8.38 -8.35 -5.67
C ARG A 173 -7.14 -9.23 -5.55
N HIS A 174 -7.26 -10.50 -5.90
CA HIS A 174 -6.17 -11.46 -5.92
C HIS A 174 -5.48 -11.56 -7.28
N PHE A 175 -4.36 -12.26 -7.35
CA PHE A 175 -3.74 -12.67 -8.61
C PHE A 175 -4.47 -13.92 -9.12
N ASP A 176 -5.27 -13.76 -10.17
CA ASP A 176 -5.86 -14.88 -10.91
C ASP A 176 -4.81 -15.59 -11.78
#